data_AF-A0A7V9A0Y5-F1
#
_entry.id   AF-A0A7V9A0Y5-F1
#
_cell.length_a   1.000
_cell.length_b   1.000
_cell.length_c   1.000
_cell.angle_alpha   90.00
_cell.angle_beta   90.00
_cell.angle_gamma   90.00
#
_symmetry.space_group_name_H-M   'P 1'
#
loop_
_entity.id
_entity.type
_entity.pdbx_description
1 polymer ?
#
loop_
_entity_poly.entity_id
_entity_poly.type
_entity_poly.pdbx_seq_one_letter_code
_entity_poly.pdbx_strand_id
1 'polypeptide(L)'
;MLYSSRWATEQGNSVLTIAAVRFHLAWIISGLVAFFSVEAEMLRGSTLSIVLLSVMCITFPILLLQWGITLAPPFTSALIIAALPAVVMATEVALGSQVEPIQLTLLMLIVAITISQAMWGTRKDENISS
;
A
#
# COMPACT_ATOMS: atom_id res chain seq x y z
N MET A 1 18.44 6.57 -17.52
CA MET A 1 18.43 5.17 -17.03
C MET A 1 17.42 5.08 -15.89
N LEU A 2 16.35 4.31 -16.06
CA LEU A 2 15.43 4.00 -14.96
C LEU A 2 16.00 2.78 -14.23
N TYR A 3 16.65 3.02 -13.09
CA TYR A 3 17.14 1.96 -12.22
C TYR A 3 15.93 1.20 -11.65
N SER A 4 15.69 -0.01 -12.16
CA SER A 4 14.56 -0.84 -11.75
C SER A 4 14.89 -1.61 -10.46
N SER A 5 13.85 -1.98 -9.71
CA SER A 5 14.01 -2.85 -8.53
C SER A 5 14.80 -4.12 -8.85
N ARG A 6 14.66 -4.63 -10.08
CA ARG A 6 15.36 -5.81 -10.58
C ARG A 6 16.88 -5.61 -10.67
N TRP A 7 17.31 -4.47 -11.19
CA TRP A 7 18.74 -4.10 -11.27
C TRP A 7 19.39 -3.92 -9.89
N ALA A 8 18.63 -3.40 -8.91
CA ALA A 8 19.13 -3.23 -7.54
C ALA A 8 19.23 -4.58 -6.80
N THR A 9 18.30 -5.51 -7.03
CA THR A 9 18.36 -6.87 -6.49
C THR A 9 19.52 -7.68 -7.12
N GLU A 10 19.79 -7.50 -8.42
CA GLU A 10 20.93 -8.13 -9.12
C GLU A 10 22.30 -7.68 -8.57
N GLN A 11 22.36 -6.54 -7.87
CA GLN A 11 23.56 -6.07 -7.15
C GLN A 11 23.67 -6.57 -5.71
N GLY A 12 22.77 -7.46 -5.27
CA GLY A 12 22.80 -8.00 -3.91
C GLY A 12 22.17 -7.10 -2.85
N ASN A 13 21.50 -6.01 -3.24
CA ASN A 13 20.72 -5.24 -2.29
C ASN A 13 19.48 -6.04 -1.86
N SER A 14 19.24 -6.10 -0.55
CA SER A 14 18.05 -6.77 -0.03
C SER A 14 16.79 -6.04 -0.50
N VAL A 15 15.73 -6.80 -0.79
CA VAL A 15 14.42 -6.27 -1.19
C VAL A 15 13.89 -5.29 -0.12
N LEU A 16 14.17 -5.57 1.15
CA LEU A 16 13.83 -4.70 2.28
C LEU A 16 14.54 -3.34 2.20
N THR A 17 15.84 -3.33 1.88
CA THR A 17 16.61 -2.09 1.75
C THR A 17 16.07 -1.23 0.60
N ILE A 18 15.77 -1.85 -0.54
CA ILE A 18 15.20 -1.15 -1.71
C ILE A 18 13.82 -0.58 -1.37
N ALA A 19 12.98 -1.34 -0.68
CA ALA A 19 11.65 -0.91 -0.26
C ALA A 19 11.72 0.23 0.78
N ALA A 20 12.59 0.11 1.78
CA ALA A 20 12.79 1.14 2.80
C ALA A 20 13.27 2.47 2.19
N VAL A 21 14.22 2.42 1.26
CA VAL A 21 14.71 3.61 0.54
C VAL A 21 13.60 4.23 -0.31
N ARG A 22 12.85 3.45 -1.10
CA ARG A 22 11.74 3.99 -1.91
C ARG A 22 10.66 4.62 -1.05
N PHE A 23 10.35 4.01 0.08
CA PHE A 23 9.39 4.56 1.03
C PHE A 23 9.89 5.89 1.57
N HIS A 24 11.04 5.93 2.25
CA HIS A 24 11.56 7.16 2.85
C HIS A 24 11.81 8.28 1.83
N LEU A 25 12.28 7.94 0.62
CA LEU A 25 12.46 8.91 -0.45
C LEU A 25 11.13 9.55 -0.87
N ALA A 26 10.07 8.74 -1.01
CA ALA A 26 8.74 9.25 -1.33
C ALA A 26 8.24 10.21 -0.24
N TRP A 27 8.43 9.86 1.04
CA TRP A 27 8.08 10.75 2.16
C TRP A 27 8.85 12.06 2.16
N ILE A 28 10.16 12.02 1.89
CA ILE A 28 11.00 13.23 1.81
C ILE A 28 10.54 14.13 0.66
N ILE A 29 10.28 13.55 -0.52
CA ILE A 29 9.80 14.31 -1.68
C ILE A 29 8.41 14.90 -1.41
N SER A 30 7.49 14.12 -0.85
CA SER A 30 6.15 14.61 -0.47
C SER A 30 6.24 15.73 0.57
N GLY A 31 7.10 15.61 1.57
CA GLY A 31 7.34 16.66 2.57
C GLY A 31 7.91 17.92 1.95
N LEU A 32 8.84 17.80 1.01
CA LEU A 32 9.42 18.94 0.29
C LEU A 32 8.36 19.66 -0.56
N VAL A 33 7.55 18.92 -1.31
CA VAL A 33 6.45 19.49 -2.10
C VAL A 33 5.44 20.18 -1.20
N ALA A 34 5.01 19.51 -0.12
CA ALA A 34 4.08 20.09 0.85
C ALA A 34 4.63 21.40 1.46
N PHE A 35 5.92 21.46 1.78
CA PHE A 35 6.56 22.65 2.32
C PHE A 35 6.50 23.85 1.36
N PHE A 36 6.62 23.62 0.04
CA PHE A 36 6.55 24.69 -0.96
C PHE A 36 5.15 24.98 -1.48
N SER A 37 4.19 24.06 -1.30
CA SER A 37 2.84 24.17 -1.87
C SER A 37 1.75 24.54 -0.88
N VAL A 38 1.96 24.35 0.43
CA VAL A 38 0.95 24.64 1.45
C VAL A 38 1.11 26.07 1.96
N GLU A 39 0.11 26.91 1.71
CA GLU A 39 0.05 28.26 2.27
C GLU A 39 -0.15 28.18 3.80
N ALA A 40 0.60 29.00 4.54
CA ALA A 40 0.53 29.04 6.01
C ALA A 40 -0.87 29.35 6.55
N GLU A 41 -1.73 29.96 5.74
CA GLU A 41 -3.11 30.27 6.09
C GLU A 41 -4.02 29.03 6.08
N MET A 42 -3.72 28.00 5.26
CA MET A 42 -4.40 26.69 5.31
C MET A 42 -4.05 25.88 6.58
N LEU A 43 -2.92 26.21 7.22
CA LEU A 43 -2.51 25.59 8.49
C LEU A 43 -3.19 26.23 9.72
N ARG A 44 -4.12 27.19 9.53
CA ARG A 44 -4.91 27.84 10.60
C ARG A 44 -5.97 26.91 11.26
N GLY A 45 -5.61 25.66 11.52
CA GLY A 45 -6.31 24.72 12.38
C GLY A 45 -5.38 24.22 13.51
N SER A 46 -5.86 23.30 14.34
CA SER A 46 -5.01 22.62 15.33
C SER A 46 -3.98 21.76 14.59
N THR A 47 -2.77 22.30 14.38
CA THR A 47 -1.63 21.59 13.79
C THR A 47 -1.38 20.27 14.51
N LEU A 48 -1.61 20.23 15.83
CA LEU A 48 -1.52 19.02 16.63
C LEU A 48 -2.53 17.95 16.20
N SER A 49 -3.79 18.33 15.95
CA SER A 49 -4.82 17.39 15.51
C SER A 49 -4.50 16.79 14.14
N ILE A 50 -3.98 17.62 13.22
CA ILE A 50 -3.54 17.15 11.89
C ILE A 50 -2.38 16.18 12.04
N VAL A 51 -1.35 16.53 12.82
CA VAL A 51 -0.19 15.66 13.07
C VAL A 51 -0.62 14.33 13.69
N LEU A 52 -1.48 14.36 14.71
CA LEU A 52 -1.99 13.15 15.35
C LEU A 52 -2.80 12.29 14.38
N LEU A 53 -3.66 12.90 13.56
CA LEU A 53 -4.44 12.18 12.56
C LEU A 53 -3.53 11.56 11.48
N SER A 54 -2.52 12.29 11.01
CA SER A 54 -1.54 11.76 10.05
C SER A 54 -0.74 10.60 10.63
N VAL A 55 -0.25 10.70 11.87
CA VAL A 55 0.51 9.62 12.51
C VAL A 55 -0.38 8.39 12.72
N MET A 56 -1.57 8.57 13.28
CA MET A 56 -2.45 7.46 13.69
C MET A 56 -3.18 6.81 12.53
N CYS A 57 -3.60 7.58 11.52
CA CYS A 57 -4.41 7.07 10.41
C CYS A 57 -3.60 6.79 9.14
N ILE A 58 -2.35 7.27 9.02
CA ILE A 58 -1.53 7.08 7.82
C ILE A 58 -0.22 6.37 8.18
N THR A 59 0.66 7.01 8.97
CA THR A 59 2.01 6.49 9.21
C THR A 59 2.00 5.16 9.95
N PHE A 60 1.27 5.06 11.05
CA PHE A 60 1.20 3.86 11.88
C PHE A 60 0.60 2.64 11.14
N PRO A 61 -0.55 2.75 10.45
CA PRO A 61 -1.09 1.65 9.64
C PRO A 61 -0.13 1.18 8.54
N ILE A 62 0.59 2.09 7.89
CA ILE A 62 1.54 1.70 6.85
C ILE A 62 2.73 0.95 7.46
N LEU A 63 3.26 1.39 8.60
CA LEU A 63 4.33 0.68 9.30
C LEU A 63 3.88 -0.72 9.75
N LEU A 64 2.66 -0.84 10.28
CA LEU A 64 2.08 -2.14 10.62
C LEU A 64 1.90 -3.04 9.40
N LEU A 65 1.43 -2.49 8.27
CA LEU A 65 1.29 -3.24 7.02
C LEU A 65 2.64 -3.73 6.51
N GLN A 66 3.66 -2.86 6.50
CA GLN A 66 5.02 -3.24 6.11
C GLN A 66 5.56 -4.34 7.00
N TRP A 67 5.41 -4.22 8.32
CA TRP A 67 5.85 -5.24 9.25
C TRP A 67 5.10 -6.56 9.05
N GLY A 68 3.78 -6.52 8.89
CA GLY A 68 2.96 -7.69 8.59
C GLY A 68 3.38 -8.41 7.29
N ILE A 69 3.73 -7.65 6.24
CA ILE A 69 4.23 -8.21 4.98
C ILE A 69 5.59 -8.92 5.16
N THR A 70 6.45 -8.42 6.05
CA THR A 70 7.74 -9.09 6.33
C THR A 70 7.61 -10.38 7.14
N LEU A 71 6.52 -10.53 7.89
CA LEU A 71 6.29 -11.70 8.76
C LEU A 71 5.44 -12.78 8.08
N ALA A 72 4.50 -12.38 7.22
CA ALA A 72 3.57 -13.30 6.60
C ALA A 72 4.14 -13.92 5.30
N PRO A 73 3.67 -15.13 4.90
CA PRO A 73 3.99 -15.68 3.60
C PRO A 73 3.60 -14.72 2.47
N PRO A 74 4.40 -14.59 1.39
CA PRO A 74 4.16 -13.63 0.31
C PRO A 74 2.75 -13.69 -0.28
N PHE A 75 2.20 -14.89 -0.35
CA PHE A 75 0.82 -15.15 -0.79
C PHE A 75 -0.23 -14.51 0.13
N THR A 76 -0.12 -14.74 1.43
CA THR A 76 -1.03 -14.17 2.44
C THR A 76 -0.94 -12.66 2.44
N SER A 77 0.27 -12.11 2.34
CA SER A 77 0.48 -10.66 2.20
C SER A 77 -0.18 -10.09 0.96
N ALA A 78 -0.04 -10.75 -0.20
CA ALA A 78 -0.65 -10.30 -1.45
C ALA A 78 -2.19 -10.28 -1.38
N LEU A 79 -2.80 -11.30 -0.78
CA LEU A 79 -4.25 -11.35 -0.56
C LEU A 79 -4.73 -10.24 0.38
N ILE A 80 -4.02 -10.01 1.50
CA ILE A 80 -4.36 -8.94 2.44
C ILE A 80 -4.29 -7.58 1.74
N ILE A 81 -3.22 -7.30 0.98
CA ILE A 81 -3.05 -6.04 0.26
C ILE A 81 -4.16 -5.85 -0.78
N ALA A 82 -4.53 -6.90 -1.51
CA ALA A 82 -5.59 -6.83 -2.52
C ALA A 82 -6.98 -6.61 -1.91
N ALA A 83 -7.20 -6.99 -0.66
CA ALA A 83 -8.46 -6.78 0.05
C ALA A 83 -8.58 -5.37 0.67
N LEU A 84 -7.47 -4.64 0.86
CA LEU A 84 -7.49 -3.31 1.48
C LEU A 84 -8.47 -2.33 0.82
N PRO A 85 -8.53 -2.21 -0.52
CA PRO A 85 -9.47 -1.29 -1.17
C PRO A 85 -10.94 -1.62 -0.88
N ALA A 86 -11.27 -2.90 -0.65
CA ALA A 86 -12.63 -3.30 -0.26
C ALA A 86 -12.98 -2.83 1.15
N VAL A 87 -12.04 -2.91 2.08
CA VAL A 87 -12.21 -2.43 3.46
C VAL A 87 -12.38 -0.90 3.48
N VAL A 88 -11.58 -0.18 2.70
CA VAL A 88 -11.71 1.28 2.55
C VAL A 88 -13.09 1.64 2.00
N MET A 89 -13.52 1.01 0.91
CA MET A 89 -14.83 1.27 0.31
C MET A 89 -15.99 0.94 1.26
N ALA A 90 -15.91 -0.18 2.01
CA ALA A 90 -16.92 -0.51 3.01
C ALA A 90 -17.00 0.54 4.12
N THR A 91 -15.87 1.11 4.52
CA THR A 91 -15.81 2.19 5.52
C THR A 91 -16.43 3.48 4.96
N GLU A 92 -16.15 3.82 3.70
CA GLU A 92 -16.77 4.98 3.04
C GLU A 92 -18.30 4.84 2.94
N VAL A 93 -18.80 3.65 2.59
CA VAL A 93 -20.25 3.35 2.60
C VAL A 93 -20.83 3.50 4.00
N ALA A 94 -20.16 2.98 5.03
CA ALA A 94 -20.62 3.10 6.42
C ALA A 94 -20.67 4.56 6.90
N LEU A 95 -19.83 5.43 6.34
CA LEU A 95 -19.82 6.87 6.58
C LEU A 95 -20.83 7.65 5.71
N GLY A 96 -21.64 6.95 4.90
CA GLY A 96 -22.70 7.53 4.08
C GLY A 96 -22.26 7.99 2.69
N SER A 97 -21.05 7.62 2.24
CA SER A 97 -20.61 7.88 0.87
C SER A 97 -21.36 7.01 -0.12
N GLN A 98 -21.62 7.54 -1.32
CA GLN A 98 -22.15 6.77 -2.43
C GLN A 98 -21.02 6.11 -3.21
N VAL A 99 -21.17 4.82 -3.51
CA VAL A 99 -20.17 4.07 -4.29
C VAL A 99 -20.47 4.20 -5.76
N GLU A 100 -19.51 4.72 -6.50
CA GLU A 100 -19.57 4.78 -7.95
C GLU A 100 -19.47 3.36 -8.55
N PRO A 101 -20.34 2.98 -9.50
CA PRO A 101 -20.34 1.65 -10.10
C PRO A 101 -18.98 1.24 -10.71
N ILE A 102 -18.23 2.22 -11.21
CA ILE A 102 -16.90 1.97 -11.78
C ILE A 102 -15.87 1.58 -10.71
N GLN A 103 -15.95 2.14 -9.51
CA GLN A 103 -15.06 1.78 -8.40
C GLN A 103 -15.31 0.34 -7.96
N LEU A 104 -16.59 -0.06 -7.88
CA LEU A 104 -16.99 -1.41 -7.55
C LEU A 104 -16.51 -2.42 -8.60
N THR A 105 -16.61 -2.06 -9.88
CA THR A 105 -16.14 -2.90 -11.00
C THR A 105 -14.63 -3.11 -10.94
N LEU A 106 -13.87 -2.04 -10.71
CA LEU A 106 -12.40 -2.12 -10.57
C LEU A 106 -12.00 -2.95 -9.34
N LEU A 107 -12.71 -2.79 -8.22
CA LEU A 107 -12.47 -3.57 -7.02
C LEU A 107 -12.68 -5.07 -7.27
N MET A 108 -13.80 -5.43 -7.89
CA MET A 108 -14.11 -6.81 -8.26
C MET A 108 -13.05 -7.40 -9.20
N LEU A 109 -12.55 -6.61 -10.15
CA LEU A 109 -11.50 -7.04 -11.06
C LEU A 109 -10.17 -7.31 -10.32
N ILE A 110 -9.76 -6.42 -9.42
CA ILE A 110 -8.54 -6.59 -8.62
C ILE A 110 -8.64 -7.85 -7.76
N VAL A 111 -9.77 -8.07 -7.09
CA VAL A 111 -10.02 -9.26 -6.27
C VAL A 111 -10.00 -10.52 -7.13
N ALA A 112 -10.69 -10.52 -8.27
CA ALA A 112 -10.73 -11.66 -9.19
C ALA A 112 -9.34 -12.03 -9.74
N ILE A 113 -8.55 -11.04 -10.14
CA ILE A 113 -7.17 -11.26 -10.60
C ILE A 113 -6.32 -11.83 -9.47
N THR A 114 -6.40 -11.24 -8.27
CA THR A 114 -5.59 -11.68 -7.13
C THR A 114 -5.92 -13.10 -6.72
N ILE A 115 -7.21 -13.46 -6.62
CA ILE A 115 -7.65 -14.84 -6.32
C ILE A 115 -7.23 -15.79 -7.44
N SER A 116 -7.36 -15.40 -8.70
CA SER A 116 -7.00 -16.26 -9.84
C SER A 116 -5.49 -16.56 -9.87
N GLN A 117 -4.67 -15.53 -9.66
CA GLN A 117 -3.21 -15.68 -9.56
C GLN A 117 -2.84 -16.50 -8.32
N ALA A 118 -3.55 -16.29 -7.22
CA ALA A 118 -3.38 -17.07 -6.01
C ALA A 118 -3.64 -18.56 -6.25
N MET A 119 -4.79 -18.91 -6.82
CA MET A 119 -5.15 -20.29 -7.14
C MET A 119 -4.20 -20.95 -8.16
N TRP A 120 -3.69 -20.17 -9.13
CA TRP A 120 -2.72 -20.69 -10.09
C TRP A 120 -1.35 -20.96 -9.45
N GLY A 121 -0.91 -20.06 -8.56
CA GLY A 121 0.34 -20.20 -7.82
C GLY A 121 0.36 -21.47 -6.96
N THR A 122 -0.71 -21.71 -6.18
CA THR A 122 -0.82 -22.91 -5.34
C THR A 122 -0.82 -24.20 -6.15
N ARG A 123 -1.47 -24.21 -7.32
CA ARG A 123 -1.57 -25.38 -8.20
C ARG A 123 -0.24 -25.75 -8.87
N LYS A 124 0.67 -24.79 -9.03
CA LYS A 124 1.98 -25.01 -9.64
C LYS A 124 2.96 -25.65 -8.66
N ASP A 125 2.90 -25.28 -7.38
CA ASP A 125 3.73 -25.88 -6.33
C ASP A 125 3.36 -27.35 -6.08
N GLU A 126 2.06 -27.70 -6.10
CA GLU A 126 1.61 -29.10 -5.98
C GLU A 126 2.17 -30.01 -7.08
N ASN A 127 2.20 -29.54 -8.34
CA ASN A 127 2.72 -30.29 -9.49
C ASN A 127 4.24 -30.47 -9.51
N ILE A 128 5.01 -29.71 -8.73
CA ILE A 128 6.48 -29.84 -8.65
C ILE A 128 6.87 -30.79 -7.49
N SER A 129 5.97 -31.01 -6.54
CA SER A 129 6.17 -31.91 -5.40
C SER A 129 5.69 -33.36 -5.62
N SER A 130 5.14 -33.68 -6.81
CA SER A 130 4.73 -35.02 -7.24
C SER A 130 5.70 -35.60 -8.27
#